data_AF-A0A0S4LDP1-F1
#
_entry.id   AF-A0A0S4LDP1-F1
#
_cell.length_a   1.000
_cell.length_b   1.000
_cell.length_c   1.000
_cell.angle_alpha   90.00
_cell.angle_beta   90.00
_cell.angle_gamma   90.00
#
_symmetry.space_group_name_H-M   'P 1'
#
loop_
_entity.id
_entity.type
_entity.pdbx_description
1 polymer ?
#
loop_
_entity_poly.entity_id
_entity_poly.type
_entity_poly.pdbx_seq_one_letter_code
_entity_poly.pdbx_strand_id
1 'polypeptide(L)'
;MTHQDLEDTVPFYAIGALEKIERQALEAHLLSGCVPCRTILKEYQSVAVALPFELTLVPPPRHLKAKIMGARTLPQSAEEAANSSATASLEPGEWMNHLFLPSRTSAPSFGKGLSLVLLVILGILAFVSWNSSPQETATASGITELQAQVDEVHAKLATLQQQLKERDESLAQTQEELQRKITELAEVKDQLIQREAELDDLKNHLPPQGRKSPPLP
;
A
#
# COMPACT_ATOMS: atom_id res chain seq x y z
N MET A 1 15.27 3.84 12.32
CA MET A 1 14.12 4.00 11.41
C MET A 1 12.96 3.26 12.04
N THR A 2 11.82 3.94 12.17
CA THR A 2 10.58 3.30 12.64
C THR A 2 9.94 2.51 11.50
N HIS A 3 8.97 1.64 11.82
CA HIS A 3 8.18 0.95 10.79
C HIS A 3 7.50 1.95 9.84
N GLN A 4 6.94 3.03 10.40
CA GLN A 4 6.23 4.05 9.64
C GLN A 4 7.14 4.74 8.62
N ASP A 5 8.35 5.11 9.02
CA ASP A 5 9.32 5.74 8.11
C ASP A 5 9.68 4.82 6.94
N LEU A 6 9.70 3.49 7.17
CA LEU A 6 10.04 2.52 6.14
C LEU A 6 8.88 2.25 5.20
N GLU A 7 7.64 2.27 5.71
CA GLU A 7 6.42 2.10 4.90
C GLU A 7 6.34 3.16 3.79
N ASP A 8 6.66 4.42 4.12
CA ASP A 8 6.68 5.54 3.18
C ASP A 8 7.75 5.39 2.08
N THR A 9 8.81 4.60 2.35
CA THR A 9 9.89 4.35 1.37
C THR A 9 9.61 3.19 0.41
N VAL A 10 8.62 2.34 0.72
CA VAL A 10 8.29 1.14 -0.09
C VAL A 10 7.98 1.45 -1.57
N PRO A 11 7.21 2.50 -1.93
CA PRO A 11 6.95 2.83 -3.32
C PRO A 11 8.22 3.15 -4.11
N PHE A 12 9.14 3.89 -3.49
CA PHE A 12 10.43 4.25 -4.10
C PHE A 12 11.34 3.05 -4.30
N TYR A 13 11.29 2.09 -3.37
CA TYR A 13 11.98 0.81 -3.55
C TYR A 13 11.40 0.02 -4.73
N ALA A 14 10.07 -0.02 -4.88
CA ALA A 14 9.41 -0.77 -5.96
C ALA A 14 9.79 -0.28 -7.37
N ILE A 15 9.97 1.04 -7.55
CA ILE A 15 10.44 1.64 -8.81
C ILE A 15 11.97 1.73 -8.93
N GLY A 16 12.72 1.28 -7.91
CA GLY A 16 14.18 1.30 -7.90
C GLY A 16 14.80 2.69 -7.69
N ALA A 17 14.04 3.68 -7.24
CA ALA A 17 14.48 5.07 -7.03
C ALA A 17 15.10 5.34 -5.65
N LEU A 18 15.10 4.35 -4.76
CA LEU A 18 15.59 4.50 -3.39
C LEU A 18 17.13 4.55 -3.31
N GLU A 19 17.66 5.42 -2.45
CA GLU A 19 19.10 5.56 -2.22
C GLU A 19 19.71 4.31 -1.58
N LYS A 20 21.03 4.14 -1.72
CA LYS A 20 21.72 2.91 -1.27
C LYS A 20 21.55 2.63 0.23
N ILE A 21 21.60 3.68 1.07
CA ILE A 21 21.51 3.57 2.52
C ILE A 21 20.08 3.17 2.94
N GLU A 22 19.08 3.87 2.41
CA GLU A 22 17.66 3.62 2.69
C GLU A 22 17.21 2.25 2.18
N ARG A 23 17.71 1.85 1.00
CA ARG A 23 17.49 0.51 0.44
C ARG A 23 17.97 -0.57 1.39
N GLN A 24 19.17 -0.42 1.94
CA GLN A 24 19.73 -1.40 2.87
C GLN A 24 18.94 -1.47 4.18
N ALA A 25 18.43 -0.33 4.68
CA ALA A 25 17.56 -0.30 5.85
C ALA A 25 16.22 -1.01 5.61
N LEU A 26 15.59 -0.77 4.46
CA LEU A 26 14.35 -1.44 4.09
C LEU A 26 14.55 -2.94 3.85
N GLU A 27 15.63 -3.35 3.17
CA GLU A 27 15.97 -4.76 2.95
C GLU A 27 16.18 -5.49 4.29
N ALA A 28 16.89 -4.88 5.24
CA ALA A 28 17.07 -5.44 6.58
C ALA A 28 15.72 -5.62 7.30
N HIS A 29 14.79 -4.68 7.15
CA HIS A 29 13.45 -4.75 7.72
C HIS A 29 12.56 -5.81 7.03
N LEU A 30 12.69 -5.98 5.71
CA LEU A 30 12.02 -7.05 5.00
C LEU A 30 12.56 -8.42 5.44
N LEU A 31 13.88 -8.54 5.63
CA LEU A 31 14.53 -9.76 6.12
C LEU A 31 14.13 -10.10 7.56
N SER A 32 13.81 -9.12 8.40
CA SER A 32 13.26 -9.38 9.74
C SER A 32 11.83 -9.94 9.73
N GLY A 33 11.17 -10.01 8.56
CA GLY A 33 9.91 -10.71 8.38
C GLY A 33 8.65 -9.85 8.53
N CYS A 34 8.76 -8.52 8.38
CA CYS A 34 7.60 -7.63 8.44
C CYS A 34 6.58 -7.93 7.33
N VAL A 35 5.40 -8.45 7.71
CA VAL A 35 4.33 -8.82 6.79
C VAL A 35 3.68 -7.59 6.11
N PRO A 36 3.31 -6.51 6.83
CA PRO A 36 2.74 -5.31 6.21
C PRO A 36 3.59 -4.74 5.07
N CYS A 37 4.88 -4.49 5.34
CA CYS A 37 5.81 -3.95 4.34
C CYS A 37 5.98 -4.88 3.13
N ARG A 38 5.97 -6.21 3.33
CA ARG A 38 6.04 -7.18 2.22
C ARG A 38 4.78 -7.21 1.36
N THR A 39 3.61 -7.03 1.97
CA THR A 39 2.33 -6.96 1.24
C THR A 39 2.27 -5.70 0.40
N ILE A 40 2.52 -4.54 1.01
CA ILE A 40 2.53 -3.23 0.34
C ILE A 40 3.56 -3.22 -0.80
N LEU A 41 4.74 -3.82 -0.58
CA LEU A 41 5.76 -3.94 -1.62
C LEU A 41 5.27 -4.71 -2.85
N LYS A 42 4.53 -5.82 -2.67
CA LYS A 42 3.99 -6.59 -3.79
C LYS A 42 2.96 -5.79 -4.59
N GLU A 43 2.12 -5.01 -3.91
CA GLU A 43 1.13 -4.14 -4.55
C GLU A 43 1.82 -3.11 -5.43
N TYR A 44 2.80 -2.38 -4.89
CA TYR A 44 3.55 -1.39 -5.67
C TYR A 44 4.40 -2.02 -6.79
N GLN A 45 4.98 -3.20 -6.58
CA GLN A 45 5.72 -3.91 -7.64
C GLN A 45 4.81 -4.28 -8.82
N SER A 46 3.55 -4.66 -8.56
CA SER A 46 2.60 -4.96 -9.62
C SER A 46 2.32 -3.74 -10.52
N VAL A 47 2.20 -2.56 -9.92
CA VAL A 47 2.03 -1.29 -10.65
C VAL A 47 3.32 -0.89 -11.35
N ALA A 48 4.48 -1.04 -10.70
CA ALA A 48 5.78 -0.66 -11.26
C ALA A 48 6.12 -1.42 -12.55
N VAL A 49 5.68 -2.69 -12.68
CA VAL A 49 5.87 -3.48 -13.92
C VAL A 49 4.99 -2.98 -15.08
N ALA A 50 3.85 -2.35 -14.78
CA ALA A 50 2.96 -1.80 -15.81
C ALA A 50 3.44 -0.45 -16.35
N LEU A 51 4.06 0.39 -15.52
CA LEU A 51 4.49 1.75 -15.88
C LEU A 51 5.31 1.85 -17.18
N PRO A 52 6.29 0.97 -17.48
CA PRO A 52 7.09 1.08 -18.70
C PRO A 52 6.27 0.95 -19.99
N PHE A 53 5.10 0.31 -19.95
CA PHE A 53 4.25 0.12 -21.13
C PHE A 53 3.44 1.38 -21.50
N GLU A 54 3.28 2.30 -20.55
CA GLU A 54 2.63 3.61 -20.77
C GLU A 54 3.61 4.66 -21.32
N LEU A 55 4.92 4.35 -21.32
CA LEU A 55 5.93 5.27 -21.83
C LEU A 55 5.99 5.22 -23.36
N THR A 56 6.35 6.34 -23.97
CA THR A 56 6.66 6.37 -25.40
C THR A 56 7.94 5.58 -25.67
N LEU A 57 7.84 4.45 -26.39
CA LEU A 57 9.01 3.66 -26.77
C LEU A 57 9.86 4.40 -27.81
N VAL A 58 11.12 4.64 -27.47
CA VAL A 58 12.13 5.08 -28.44
C VAL A 58 12.66 3.85 -29.19
N PRO A 59 12.60 3.80 -30.53
CA PRO A 59 13.05 2.63 -31.28
C PRO A 59 14.55 2.40 -31.09
N PRO A 60 14.97 1.17 -30.75
CA PRO A 60 16.39 0.89 -30.51
C PRO A 60 17.20 0.89 -31.83
N PRO A 61 18.45 1.37 -31.81
CA PRO A 61 19.39 1.24 -32.92
C PRO A 61 19.47 -0.19 -33.49
N ARG A 62 19.43 -0.33 -34.83
CA ARG A 62 19.34 -1.62 -35.54
C ARG A 62 20.45 -2.63 -35.21
N HIS A 63 21.63 -2.15 -34.81
CA HIS A 63 22.78 -3.00 -34.48
C HIS A 63 22.78 -3.52 -33.03
N LEU A 64 21.97 -2.95 -32.13
CA LEU A 64 21.94 -3.35 -30.71
C LEU A 64 21.47 -4.79 -30.54
N LYS A 65 20.45 -5.21 -31.31
CA LYS A 65 19.97 -6.59 -31.28
C LYS A 65 21.09 -7.58 -31.63
N ALA A 66 21.83 -7.32 -32.72
CA ALA A 66 22.94 -8.16 -33.13
C ALA A 66 24.07 -8.15 -32.09
N LYS A 67 24.38 -7.00 -31.48
CA LYS A 67 25.40 -6.87 -30.42
C LYS A 67 25.04 -7.63 -29.15
N ILE A 68 23.79 -7.52 -28.68
CA ILE A 68 23.29 -8.22 -27.49
C ILE A 68 23.23 -9.72 -27.73
N MET A 69 22.73 -10.15 -28.90
CA MET A 69 22.68 -11.57 -29.25
C MET A 69 24.08 -12.16 -29.42
N GLY A 70 25.02 -11.41 -30.04
CA GLY A 70 26.42 -11.78 -30.15
C GLY A 70 27.14 -11.89 -28.80
N ALA A 71 26.84 -11.00 -27.85
CA ALA A 71 27.40 -11.03 -26.50
C ALA A 71 26.93 -12.25 -25.67
N ARG A 72 25.75 -12.80 -25.95
CA ARG A 72 25.27 -14.05 -25.35
C ARG A 72 25.82 -15.31 -26.02
N THR A 73 26.18 -15.22 -27.31
CA THR A 73 26.68 -16.37 -28.07
C THR A 73 28.20 -16.48 -28.10
N LEU A 74 28.95 -15.48 -27.66
CA LEU A 74 30.37 -15.69 -27.38
C LEU A 74 30.49 -16.65 -26.19
N PRO A 75 31.01 -17.88 -26.36
CA PRO A 75 31.47 -18.62 -25.23
C PRO A 75 32.59 -17.79 -24.60
N GLN A 76 32.52 -17.58 -23.29
CA GLN A 76 33.63 -17.20 -22.43
C GLN A 76 34.66 -18.35 -22.45
N SER A 77 35.24 -18.63 -23.61
CA SER A 77 36.16 -19.75 -23.86
C SER A 77 36.94 -19.54 -25.18
N ALA A 78 37.00 -18.30 -25.68
CA ALA A 78 37.77 -17.95 -26.88
C ALA A 78 39.18 -17.43 -26.54
N GLU A 79 39.65 -17.59 -25.31
CA GLU A 79 41.07 -17.36 -24.93
C GLU A 79 41.87 -18.67 -24.81
N GLU A 80 41.22 -19.84 -24.78
CA GLU A 80 41.89 -21.15 -24.59
C GLU A 80 41.90 -22.04 -25.85
N ALA A 81 41.31 -21.60 -26.97
CA ALA A 81 41.14 -22.41 -28.19
C ALA A 81 42.11 -22.06 -29.34
N ALA A 82 43.14 -21.25 -29.08
CA ALA A 82 44.11 -20.86 -30.11
C ALA A 82 45.13 -21.96 -30.47
N ASN A 83 45.11 -23.13 -29.82
CA ASN A 83 46.18 -24.14 -29.96
C ASN A 83 45.78 -25.49 -30.57
N SER A 84 44.56 -25.63 -31.13
CA SER A 84 44.16 -26.86 -31.82
C SER A 84 43.43 -26.55 -33.12
N SER A 85 44.17 -26.06 -34.11
CA SER A 85 43.74 -26.11 -35.50
C SER A 85 44.86 -26.67 -36.37
N ALA A 86 44.71 -27.94 -36.76
CA ALA A 86 45.36 -28.49 -37.93
C ALA A 86 44.45 -29.56 -38.55
N THR A 87 43.95 -29.22 -39.73
CA THR A 87 43.46 -30.10 -40.82
C THR A 87 42.19 -30.93 -40.59
N ALA A 88 41.07 -30.46 -41.16
CA ALA A 88 40.03 -31.33 -41.73
C ALA A 88 39.66 -30.79 -43.12
N SER A 89 39.93 -31.63 -44.11
CA SER A 89 39.89 -31.40 -45.56
C SER A 89 38.47 -31.35 -46.10
N LEU A 90 38.31 -30.60 -47.20
CA LEU A 90 37.09 -30.38 -47.98
C LEU A 90 36.85 -31.53 -48.97
N GLU A 91 35.78 -32.30 -48.80
CA GLU A 91 35.02 -32.92 -49.89
C GLU A 91 33.52 -32.99 -49.52
N PRO A 92 32.63 -32.32 -50.27
CA PRO A 92 31.18 -32.43 -50.06
C PRO A 92 30.65 -33.78 -50.55
N GLY A 93 30.48 -34.73 -49.62
CA GLY A 93 29.97 -36.07 -49.89
C GLY A 93 28.47 -36.15 -50.21
N GLU A 94 28.06 -37.31 -50.73
CA GLU A 94 26.74 -37.81 -51.17
C GLU A 94 25.49 -37.53 -50.31
N TRP A 95 25.58 -36.73 -49.25
CA TRP A 95 24.42 -36.39 -48.43
C TRP A 95 23.53 -35.30 -49.05
N MET A 96 23.97 -34.63 -50.12
CA MET A 96 23.15 -33.63 -50.82
C MET A 96 22.09 -34.24 -51.75
N ASN A 97 22.21 -35.52 -52.16
CA ASN A 97 21.28 -36.14 -53.10
C ASN A 97 19.98 -36.67 -52.47
N HIS A 98 19.81 -36.55 -51.15
CA HIS A 98 18.58 -36.95 -50.45
C HIS A 98 17.76 -35.79 -49.89
N LEU A 99 18.13 -34.54 -50.17
CA LEU A 99 17.47 -33.36 -49.61
C LEU A 99 16.43 -32.68 -50.52
N PHE A 100 16.18 -33.19 -51.73
CA PHE A 100 15.19 -32.59 -52.64
C PHE A 100 14.22 -33.64 -53.22
N LEU A 101 12.99 -33.68 -52.69
CA LEU A 101 11.86 -34.41 -53.27
C LEU A 101 11.33 -33.70 -54.54
N PRO A 102 10.80 -34.45 -55.54
CA PRO A 102 10.29 -33.86 -56.77
C PRO A 102 8.95 -33.14 -56.53
N SER A 103 8.87 -31.89 -56.97
CA SER A 103 7.65 -31.10 -56.97
C SER A 103 6.67 -31.60 -58.05
N ARG A 104 5.55 -32.21 -57.63
CA ARG A 104 4.35 -32.38 -58.46
C ARG A 104 3.46 -31.15 -58.32
N THR A 105 3.27 -30.42 -59.41
CA THR A 105 2.27 -29.34 -59.54
C THR A 105 0.89 -29.93 -59.79
N SER A 106 -0.12 -29.54 -59.02
CA SER A 106 -1.53 -29.62 -59.41
C SER A 106 -2.36 -28.56 -58.68
N ALA A 107 -3.25 -27.90 -59.43
CA ALA A 107 -3.99 -26.70 -59.06
C ALA A 107 -4.96 -26.87 -57.88
N PRO A 108 -5.30 -25.80 -57.14
CA PRO A 108 -6.25 -25.87 -56.02
C PRO A 108 -7.72 -25.87 -56.48
N SER A 109 -8.48 -26.86 -56.01
CA SER A 109 -9.95 -26.85 -55.95
C SER A 109 -10.38 -26.16 -54.65
N PHE A 110 -10.82 -24.90 -54.74
CA PHE A 110 -11.29 -24.09 -53.61
C PHE A 110 -12.72 -24.41 -53.13
N GLY A 111 -13.23 -25.62 -53.40
CA GLY A 111 -14.61 -25.99 -53.02
C GLY A 111 -14.79 -26.52 -51.58
N LYS A 112 -13.72 -27.00 -50.93
CA LYS A 112 -13.82 -27.69 -49.63
C LYS A 112 -13.15 -26.97 -48.45
N GLY A 113 -12.27 -25.99 -48.70
CA GLY A 113 -11.56 -25.27 -47.64
C GLY A 113 -12.45 -24.31 -46.83
N LEU A 114 -13.40 -23.64 -47.48
CA LEU A 114 -14.22 -22.61 -46.84
C LEU A 114 -15.23 -23.20 -45.84
N SER A 115 -15.74 -24.40 -46.11
CA SER A 115 -16.65 -25.13 -45.19
C SER A 115 -15.95 -25.57 -43.90
N LEU A 116 -14.69 -26.01 -44.00
CA LEU A 116 -13.90 -26.44 -42.85
C LEU A 116 -13.54 -25.26 -41.96
N VAL A 117 -13.20 -24.11 -42.55
CA VAL A 117 -12.94 -22.86 -41.81
C VAL A 117 -14.20 -22.38 -41.06
N LEU A 118 -15.37 -22.44 -41.70
CA LEU A 118 -16.62 -21.99 -41.07
C LEU A 118 -17.04 -22.91 -39.92
N LEU A 119 -16.81 -24.22 -40.03
CA LEU A 119 -17.01 -25.18 -38.93
C LEU A 119 -16.04 -24.97 -37.77
N VAL A 120 -14.77 -24.64 -38.06
CA VAL A 120 -13.78 -24.31 -37.02
C VAL A 120 -14.16 -23.02 -36.30
N ILE A 121 -14.57 -21.99 -37.03
CA ILE A 121 -15.01 -20.72 -36.42
C ILE A 121 -16.25 -20.92 -35.56
N LEU A 122 -17.26 -21.67 -36.04
CA LEU A 122 -18.44 -22.01 -35.25
C LEU A 122 -18.10 -22.87 -34.03
N GLY A 123 -17.16 -23.81 -34.17
CA GLY A 123 -16.67 -24.62 -33.06
C GLY A 123 -15.93 -23.80 -32.01
N ILE A 124 -15.10 -22.83 -32.42
CA ILE A 124 -14.42 -21.89 -31.53
C ILE A 124 -15.42 -20.97 -30.85
N LEU A 125 -16.41 -20.44 -31.57
CA LEU A 125 -17.48 -19.62 -30.97
C LEU A 125 -18.31 -20.41 -29.97
N ALA A 126 -18.67 -21.66 -30.28
CA ALA A 126 -19.38 -22.54 -29.36
C ALA A 126 -18.51 -22.91 -28.15
N PHE A 127 -17.22 -23.19 -28.35
CA PHE A 127 -16.27 -23.48 -27.29
C PHE A 127 -16.02 -22.26 -26.40
N VAL A 128 -15.90 -21.06 -26.99
CA VAL A 128 -15.77 -19.81 -26.25
C VAL A 128 -17.05 -19.54 -25.49
N SER A 129 -18.23 -19.65 -26.10
CA SER A 129 -19.53 -19.51 -25.41
C SER A 129 -19.70 -20.51 -24.27
N TRP A 130 -19.22 -21.74 -24.44
CA TRP A 130 -19.23 -22.77 -23.39
C TRP A 130 -18.20 -22.48 -22.28
N ASN A 131 -17.03 -21.98 -22.65
CA ASN A 131 -15.93 -21.67 -21.72
C ASN A 131 -16.17 -20.35 -20.96
N SER A 132 -16.89 -19.43 -21.58
CA SER A 132 -17.41 -18.23 -20.94
C SER A 132 -18.80 -18.54 -20.37
N SER A 133 -18.81 -19.35 -19.31
CA SER A 133 -19.97 -19.44 -18.40
C SER A 133 -20.45 -18.02 -18.07
N PRO A 134 -21.77 -17.73 -18.15
CA PRO A 134 -22.29 -16.38 -17.94
C PRO A 134 -22.07 -15.96 -16.47
N GLN A 135 -21.03 -15.18 -16.23
CA GLN A 135 -20.71 -14.56 -14.94
C GLN A 135 -21.59 -13.33 -14.68
N GLU A 136 -22.91 -13.48 -14.81
CA GLU A 136 -23.84 -12.38 -14.51
C GLU A 136 -24.29 -12.37 -13.04
N THR A 137 -24.13 -13.50 -12.33
CA THR A 137 -24.57 -13.60 -10.92
C THR A 137 -23.52 -13.15 -9.92
N ALA A 138 -22.23 -13.21 -10.27
CA ALA A 138 -21.13 -12.80 -9.37
C ALA A 138 -20.99 -11.28 -9.24
N THR A 139 -21.34 -10.52 -10.28
CA THR A 139 -21.35 -9.05 -10.25
C THR A 139 -22.52 -8.54 -9.41
N ALA A 140 -23.69 -9.18 -9.49
CA ALA A 140 -24.85 -8.87 -8.66
C ALA A 140 -24.55 -9.08 -7.16
N SER A 141 -23.87 -10.18 -6.79
CA SER A 141 -23.47 -10.42 -5.40
C SER A 141 -22.42 -9.42 -4.90
N GLY A 142 -21.50 -8.97 -5.76
CA GLY A 142 -20.51 -7.94 -5.40
C GLY A 142 -21.15 -6.58 -5.12
N ILE A 143 -22.16 -6.17 -5.89
CA ILE A 143 -22.90 -4.91 -5.65
C ILE A 143 -23.62 -4.97 -4.30
N THR A 144 -24.26 -6.09 -3.96
CA THR A 144 -24.95 -6.25 -2.67
C THR A 144 -23.98 -6.25 -1.48
N GLU A 145 -22.78 -6.80 -1.65
CA GLU A 145 -21.75 -6.80 -0.60
C GLU A 145 -21.16 -5.41 -0.37
N LEU A 146 -20.88 -4.66 -1.45
CA LEU A 146 -20.45 -3.26 -1.34
C LEU A 146 -21.52 -2.39 -0.66
N GLN A 147 -22.80 -2.61 -0.97
CA GLN A 147 -23.89 -1.90 -0.30
C GLN A 147 -23.93 -2.22 1.21
N ALA A 148 -23.75 -3.50 1.58
CA ALA A 148 -23.69 -3.89 2.98
C ALA A 148 -22.51 -3.23 3.72
N GLN A 149 -21.33 -3.15 3.08
CA GLN A 149 -20.18 -2.43 3.66
C GLN A 149 -20.44 -0.93 3.82
N VAL A 150 -21.11 -0.31 2.84
CA VAL A 150 -21.50 1.10 2.93
C VAL A 150 -22.46 1.31 4.09
N ASP A 151 -23.47 0.45 4.26
CA ASP A 151 -24.43 0.54 5.37
C ASP A 151 -23.74 0.33 6.73
N GLU A 152 -22.77 -0.58 6.81
CA GLU A 152 -21.97 -0.78 8.02
C GLU A 152 -21.14 0.47 8.38
N VAL A 153 -20.52 1.11 7.39
CA VAL A 153 -19.75 2.34 7.61
C VAL A 153 -20.67 3.49 8.04
N HIS A 154 -21.85 3.62 7.46
CA HIS A 154 -22.85 4.61 7.90
C HIS A 154 -23.30 4.36 9.35
N ALA A 155 -23.53 3.10 9.72
CA ALA A 155 -23.87 2.75 11.10
C ALA A 155 -22.73 3.09 12.07
N LYS A 156 -21.48 2.82 11.70
CA LYS A 156 -20.30 3.20 12.51
C LYS A 156 -20.17 4.71 12.67
N LEU A 157 -20.37 5.48 11.59
CA LEU A 157 -20.35 6.94 11.63
C LEU A 157 -21.44 7.51 12.53
N ALA A 158 -22.67 6.99 12.44
CA ALA A 158 -23.76 7.39 13.32
C ALA A 158 -23.43 7.09 14.79
N THR A 159 -22.83 5.93 15.06
CA THR A 159 -22.41 5.53 16.42
C THR A 159 -21.32 6.44 16.97
N LEU A 160 -20.29 6.74 16.18
CA LEU A 160 -19.22 7.67 16.59
C LEU A 160 -19.75 9.09 16.82
N GLN A 161 -20.68 9.54 15.98
CA GLN A 161 -21.33 10.84 16.15
C GLN A 161 -22.15 10.90 17.45
N GLN A 162 -22.81 9.81 17.82
CA GLN A 162 -23.51 9.69 19.10
C GLN A 162 -22.53 9.79 20.29
N GLN A 163 -21.40 9.07 20.21
CA GLN A 163 -20.37 9.11 21.26
C GLN A 163 -19.74 10.49 21.42
N LEU A 164 -19.51 11.22 20.33
CA LEU A 164 -19.01 12.60 20.40
C LEU A 164 -20.02 13.51 21.12
N LYS A 165 -21.31 13.41 20.78
CA LYS A 165 -22.36 14.21 21.46
C LYS A 165 -22.43 13.91 22.96
N GLU A 166 -22.36 12.64 23.35
CA GLU A 166 -22.35 12.23 24.75
C GLU A 166 -21.11 12.76 25.50
N ARG A 167 -19.95 12.76 24.82
CA ARG A 167 -18.72 13.35 25.36
C ARG A 167 -18.79 14.86 25.51
N ASP A 168 -19.41 15.56 24.57
CA ASP A 168 -19.61 17.01 24.63
C ASP A 168 -20.56 17.39 25.77
N GLU A 169 -21.65 16.65 25.95
CA GLU A 169 -22.61 16.88 27.04
C GLU A 169 -21.97 16.65 28.41
N SER A 170 -21.19 15.58 28.56
CA SER A 170 -20.47 15.32 29.81
C SER A 170 -19.37 16.34 30.08
N LEU A 171 -18.69 16.87 29.06
CA LEU A 171 -17.76 18.00 29.23
C LEU A 171 -18.50 19.27 29.69
N ALA A 172 -19.63 19.59 29.07
CA ALA A 172 -20.45 20.73 29.47
C ALA A 172 -20.92 20.61 30.93
N GLN A 173 -21.38 19.44 31.35
CA GLN A 173 -21.78 19.18 32.75
C GLN A 173 -20.60 19.38 33.72
N THR A 174 -19.41 18.85 33.41
CA THR A 174 -18.24 19.06 34.28
C THR A 174 -17.81 20.53 34.35
N GLN A 175 -17.95 21.28 33.25
CA GLN A 175 -17.66 22.70 33.22
C GLN A 175 -18.65 23.51 34.07
N GLU A 176 -19.95 23.19 33.98
CA GLU A 176 -20.99 23.81 34.81
C GLU A 176 -20.76 23.52 36.30
N GLU A 177 -20.40 22.29 36.65
CA GLU A 177 -20.07 21.93 38.04
C GLU A 177 -18.86 22.70 38.57
N LEU A 178 -17.80 22.82 37.76
CA LEU A 178 -16.61 23.62 38.13
C LEU A 178 -16.96 25.10 38.30
N GLN A 179 -17.75 25.68 37.40
CA GLN A 179 -18.19 27.08 37.52
C GLN A 179 -19.01 27.30 38.79
N ARG A 180 -19.93 26.38 39.09
CA ARG A 180 -20.71 26.43 40.33
C ARG A 180 -19.80 26.37 41.56
N LYS A 181 -18.84 25.44 41.60
CA LYS A 181 -17.88 25.34 42.70
C LYS A 181 -17.03 26.59 42.86
N ILE A 182 -16.63 27.24 41.77
CA ILE A 182 -15.92 28.52 41.81
C ILE A 182 -16.79 29.61 42.46
N THR A 183 -18.07 29.70 42.09
CA THR A 183 -18.99 30.68 42.72
C THR A 183 -19.23 30.37 44.20
N GLU A 184 -19.38 29.10 44.58
CA GLU A 184 -19.50 28.68 45.98
C GLU A 184 -18.24 29.04 46.79
N LEU A 185 -17.04 28.84 46.22
CA LEU A 185 -15.78 29.22 46.88
C LEU A 185 -15.61 30.73 47.00
N ALA A 186 -16.06 31.52 46.02
CA ALA A 186 -16.03 32.97 46.10
C ALA A 186 -16.94 33.48 47.24
N GLU A 187 -18.16 32.96 47.33
CA GLU A 187 -19.11 33.29 48.41
C GLU A 187 -18.55 32.92 49.80
N VAL A 188 -18.01 31.71 49.96
CA VAL A 188 -17.42 31.28 51.24
C VAL A 188 -16.21 32.16 51.61
N LYS A 189 -15.41 32.58 50.63
CA LYS A 189 -14.29 33.50 50.87
C LYS A 189 -14.79 34.86 51.35
N ASP A 190 -15.83 35.42 50.73
CA ASP A 190 -16.40 36.71 51.14
C ASP A 190 -17.00 36.64 52.56
N GLN A 191 -17.66 35.52 52.91
CA GLN A 191 -18.13 35.28 54.28
C GLN A 191 -16.98 35.22 55.31
N LEU A 192 -15.84 34.62 54.93
CA LEU A 192 -14.64 34.59 55.77
C LEU A 192 -14.06 35.99 55.99
N ILE A 193 -13.93 36.80 54.92
CA ILE A 193 -13.45 38.18 55.02
C ILE A 193 -14.38 39.02 55.91
N GLN A 194 -15.69 38.84 55.77
CA GLN A 194 -16.66 39.57 56.59
C GLN A 194 -16.56 39.17 58.07
N ARG A 195 -16.39 37.88 58.37
CA ARG A 195 -16.21 37.41 59.75
C ARG A 195 -14.90 37.86 60.37
N GLU A 196 -13.84 37.92 59.57
CA GLU A 196 -12.55 38.46 60.02
C GLU A 196 -12.68 39.96 60.37
N ALA A 197 -13.38 40.75 59.55
CA ALA A 197 -13.67 42.15 59.84
C ALA A 197 -14.54 42.35 61.09
N GLU A 198 -15.58 41.52 61.29
CA GLU A 198 -16.42 41.53 62.51
C GLU A 198 -15.59 41.21 63.77
N LEU A 199 -14.66 40.24 63.68
CA LEU A 199 -13.78 39.88 64.79
C LEU A 199 -12.78 40.99 65.13
N ASP A 200 -12.21 41.66 64.13
CA ASP A 200 -11.29 42.79 64.34
C ASP A 200 -11.99 44.00 64.96
N ASP A 201 -13.22 44.31 64.56
CA ASP A 201 -14.03 45.38 65.14
C ASP A 201 -14.33 45.10 66.63
N LEU A 202 -14.80 43.89 66.95
CA LEU A 202 -15.03 43.47 68.33
C LEU A 202 -13.75 43.57 69.17
N LYS A 203 -12.60 43.16 68.62
CA LYS A 203 -11.30 43.25 69.31
C LYS A 203 -10.89 44.69 69.59
N ASN A 204 -11.15 45.63 68.68
CA ASN A 204 -10.87 47.06 68.88
C ASN A 204 -11.81 47.70 69.92
N HIS A 205 -13.03 47.19 70.06
CA HIS A 205 -14.01 47.65 71.04
C HIS A 205 -13.85 47.06 72.45
N LEU A 206 -13.04 46.00 72.62
CA LEU A 206 -12.68 45.49 73.95
C LEU A 206 -11.70 46.45 74.65
N PRO A 207 -12.02 46.96 75.87
CA PRO A 207 -11.11 47.83 76.61
C PRO A 207 -9.82 47.08 76.97
N PRO A 208 -8.68 47.78 77.16
CA PRO A 208 -7.42 47.14 77.54
C PRO A 208 -7.59 46.49 78.92
N GLN A 209 -7.88 45.18 78.95
CA GLN A 209 -7.81 44.36 80.15
C GLN A 209 -6.34 44.22 80.52
N GLY A 210 -5.84 45.24 81.23
CA GLY A 210 -4.55 45.23 81.88
C GLY A 210 -4.47 44.05 82.83
N ARG A 211 -3.63 43.07 82.49
CA ARG A 211 -3.17 42.05 83.43
C ARG A 211 -2.43 42.78 84.58
N LYS A 212 -3.12 42.97 85.70
CA LYS A 212 -2.50 43.24 87.00
C LYS A 212 -2.86 42.08 87.92
N SER A 213 -2.00 41.08 87.96
CA SER A 213 -2.03 40.04 88.98
C SER A 213 -1.54 40.64 90.31
N PRO A 214 -2.25 40.49 91.43
CA PRO A 214 -1.78 40.99 92.73
C PRO A 214 -0.75 40.03 93.35
N PRO A 215 0.25 40.53 94.10
CA PRO A 215 1.07 39.68 94.96
C PRO A 215 0.28 39.30 96.22
N LEU A 216 0.26 38.00 96.55
CA LEU A 216 -0.25 37.47 97.82
C LEU A 216 0.92 37.32 98.82
N PRO A 217 0.65 37.41 100.13
CA PRO A 217 1.58 37.84 101.19
C PRO A 217 2.69 36.84 101.55
#